data_AF-T1J2Y5-F1
#
_entry.id   AF-T1J2Y5-F1
#
_cell.length_a   1.000
_cell.length_b   1.000
_cell.length_c   1.000
_cell.angle_alpha   90.00
_cell.angle_beta   90.00
_cell.angle_gamma   90.00
#
_symmetry.space_group_name_H-M   'P 1'
#
loop_
_entity.id
_entity.type
_entity.pdbx_description
1 polymer ?
#
loop_
_entity_poly.entity_id
_entity_poly.type
_entity_poly.pdbx_seq_one_letter_code
_entity_poly.pdbx_strand_id
1 'polypeptide(L)'
;MSKVLETRRARRFCAAPDCDNNSESCTLSFFSFPKDPERSKKWIENSGRFDLIAKKPLDLSKNTYLCTNHFEDSNFSNIKNKKNRLTPTAVPTIFTKSGIPHLGTATNQPILDPGMENNMKKRLEKELEKALKENEILKKMNKKLKLLNAKVQRLERRSRHSAYLRRF
;
A
#
# COMPACT_ATOMS: atom_id res chain seq x y z
N MET A 1 -14.58 -43.84 -26.63
CA MET A 1 -13.37 -43.01 -26.59
C MET A 1 -13.68 -41.75 -25.81
N SER A 2 -13.36 -41.74 -24.51
CA SER A 2 -13.73 -40.68 -23.57
C SER A 2 -12.97 -39.39 -23.91
N LYS A 3 -13.71 -38.32 -24.22
CA LYS A 3 -13.14 -36.98 -24.36
C LYS A 3 -12.68 -36.52 -22.98
N VAL A 4 -11.37 -36.56 -22.74
CA VAL A 4 -10.74 -35.87 -21.62
C VAL A 4 -11.00 -34.38 -21.84
N LEU A 5 -11.88 -33.79 -21.04
CA LEU A 5 -12.03 -32.35 -20.98
C LEU A 5 -10.75 -31.80 -20.34
N GLU A 6 -9.76 -31.50 -21.19
CA GLU A 6 -8.59 -30.73 -20.84
C GLU A 6 -9.09 -29.37 -20.32
N THR A 7 -9.23 -29.24 -19.01
CA THR A 7 -9.55 -27.97 -18.37
C THR A 7 -8.37 -27.04 -18.64
N ARG A 8 -8.43 -26.25 -19.73
CA ARG A 8 -7.42 -25.26 -20.05
C ARG A 8 -7.28 -24.34 -18.83
N ARG A 9 -6.17 -24.48 -18.10
CA ARG A 9 -5.82 -23.57 -17.01
C ARG A 9 -5.79 -22.17 -17.60
N ALA A 10 -6.49 -21.23 -16.95
CA ALA A 10 -6.48 -19.84 -17.36
C ALA A 10 -5.04 -19.33 -17.52
N ARG A 11 -4.79 -18.64 -18.64
CA ARG A 11 -3.48 -18.09 -18.99
C ARG A 11 -3.01 -17.14 -17.90
N ARG A 12 -1.78 -17.32 -17.42
CA ARG A 12 -1.15 -16.43 -16.43
C ARG A 12 -0.27 -15.43 -17.14
N PHE A 13 -0.43 -14.16 -16.80
CA PHE A 13 0.39 -13.06 -17.31
C PHE A 13 1.26 -12.50 -16.20
N CYS A 14 2.48 -12.10 -16.55
CA CYS A 14 3.31 -11.35 -15.63
C CYS A 14 2.71 -9.96 -15.40
N ALA A 15 2.66 -9.53 -14.14
CA ALA A 15 2.17 -8.22 -13.76
C ALA A 15 3.26 -7.14 -13.78
N ALA A 16 4.52 -7.53 -13.95
CA ALA A 16 5.65 -6.62 -14.02
C ALA A 16 5.48 -5.64 -15.20
N PRO A 17 5.85 -4.36 -15.03
CA PRO A 17 5.91 -3.43 -16.15
C PRO A 17 6.91 -3.97 -17.18
N ASP A 18 6.59 -3.78 -18.46
CA ASP A 18 7.44 -4.15 -19.59
C ASP A 18 7.81 -5.65 -19.66
N CYS A 19 6.93 -6.52 -19.14
CA CYS A 19 7.11 -7.97 -19.16
C CYS A 19 5.91 -8.68 -19.79
N ASP A 20 6.07 -9.11 -21.04
CA ASP A 20 5.02 -9.81 -21.81
C ASP A 20 5.01 -11.34 -21.58
N ASN A 21 5.82 -11.82 -20.63
CA ASN A 21 5.90 -13.23 -20.29
C ASN A 21 4.56 -13.74 -19.78
N ASN A 22 4.14 -14.87 -20.34
CA ASN A 22 2.90 -15.54 -19.95
C ASN A 22 3.06 -17.06 -20.04
N SER A 23 2.18 -17.79 -19.38
CA SER A 23 2.30 -19.25 -19.22
C SER A 23 2.22 -20.06 -20.52
N GLU A 24 1.82 -19.45 -21.64
CA GLU A 24 1.76 -20.11 -22.95
C GLU A 24 3.01 -19.82 -23.79
N SER A 25 3.56 -18.61 -23.70
CA SER A 25 4.72 -18.20 -24.50
C SER A 25 6.07 -18.54 -23.87
N CYS A 26 6.10 -18.96 -22.59
CA CYS A 26 7.35 -19.27 -21.91
C CYS A 26 7.21 -20.42 -20.91
N THR A 27 8.33 -21.12 -20.66
CA THR A 27 8.42 -22.24 -19.71
C THR A 27 8.78 -21.78 -18.29
N LEU A 28 8.65 -20.48 -18.01
CA LEU A 28 8.99 -19.90 -16.72
C LEU A 28 7.95 -20.27 -15.65
N SER A 29 8.38 -20.28 -14.39
CA SER A 29 7.43 -20.41 -13.27
C SER A 29 6.81 -19.05 -12.95
N PHE A 30 5.53 -19.06 -12.58
CA PHE A 30 4.77 -17.87 -12.21
C PHE A 30 4.39 -17.95 -10.74
N PHE A 31 4.72 -16.92 -9.98
CA PHE A 31 4.47 -16.83 -8.55
C PHE A 31 3.38 -15.81 -8.27
N SER A 32 2.34 -16.23 -7.56
CA SER A 32 1.28 -15.33 -7.14
C SER A 32 1.76 -14.42 -6.02
N PHE A 33 1.14 -13.25 -5.90
CA PHE A 33 1.38 -12.36 -4.77
C PHE A 33 1.08 -13.07 -3.44
N PRO A 34 1.89 -12.84 -2.38
CA PRO A 34 1.63 -13.38 -1.05
C PRO A 34 0.29 -12.91 -0.50
N LYS A 35 -0.36 -13.77 0.29
CA LYS A 35 -1.56 -13.42 1.06
C LYS A 35 -1.24 -12.53 2.26
N ASP A 36 -0.01 -12.61 2.76
CA ASP A 36 0.50 -11.77 3.83
C ASP A 36 0.55 -10.30 3.36
N PRO A 37 -0.13 -9.36 4.03
CA PRO A 37 -0.22 -7.97 3.59
C PRO A 37 1.13 -7.26 3.49
N GLU A 38 2.03 -7.49 4.44
CA GLU A 38 3.33 -6.82 4.47
C GLU A 38 4.23 -7.28 3.33
N ARG A 39 4.30 -8.60 3.11
CA ARG A 39 5.07 -9.18 2.03
C ARG A 39 4.46 -8.85 0.66
N SER A 40 3.13 -8.85 0.56
CA SER A 40 2.42 -8.42 -0.65
C SER A 40 2.74 -6.97 -0.99
N LYS A 41 2.73 -6.08 0.01
CA LYS A 41 3.11 -4.67 -0.14
C LYS A 41 4.53 -4.52 -0.68
N LYS A 42 5.52 -5.24 -0.13
CA LYS A 42 6.91 -5.23 -0.64
C LYS A 42 7.00 -5.66 -2.11
N TRP A 43 6.24 -6.67 -2.52
CA TRP A 43 6.22 -7.10 -3.92
C TRP A 43 5.61 -6.02 -4.83
N ILE A 44 4.55 -5.33 -4.38
CA ILE A 44 3.93 -4.23 -5.11
C ILE A 44 4.93 -3.07 -5.27
N GLU A 45 5.59 -2.68 -4.18
CA GLU A 45 6.59 -1.62 -4.16
C GLU A 45 7.75 -1.92 -5.13
N ASN A 46 8.32 -3.13 -5.04
CA ASN A 46 9.45 -3.50 -5.90
C ASN A 46 9.06 -3.62 -7.38
N SER A 47 7.85 -4.12 -7.67
CA SER A 47 7.36 -4.20 -9.06
C SER A 47 6.97 -2.84 -9.66
N GLY A 48 6.89 -1.77 -8.86
CA GLY A 48 6.47 -0.44 -9.33
C GLY A 48 5.00 -0.33 -9.70
N ARG A 49 4.18 -1.36 -9.44
CA ARG A 49 2.75 -1.43 -9.77
C ARG A 49 1.88 -0.83 -8.67
N PHE A 50 2.04 0.47 -8.40
CA PHE A 50 1.31 1.15 -7.32
C PHE A 50 -0.22 1.14 -7.48
N ASP A 51 -0.73 0.89 -8.69
CA ASP A 51 -2.15 0.62 -8.95
C ASP A 51 -2.70 -0.57 -8.16
N LEU A 52 -1.83 -1.49 -7.73
CA LEU A 52 -2.19 -2.67 -6.96
C LEU A 52 -2.30 -2.39 -5.45
N ILE A 53 -1.80 -1.26 -4.94
CA ILE A 53 -1.83 -0.93 -3.49
C ILE A 53 -3.26 -0.89 -2.96
N ALA A 54 -4.21 -0.41 -3.76
CA ALA A 54 -5.61 -0.30 -3.36
C ALA A 54 -6.34 -1.66 -3.34
N LYS A 55 -5.74 -2.73 -3.87
CA LYS A 55 -6.35 -4.06 -3.96
C LYS A 55 -6.05 -4.89 -2.71
N LYS A 56 -6.97 -5.79 -2.36
CA LYS A 56 -6.77 -6.70 -1.22
C LYS A 56 -5.73 -7.77 -1.59
N PRO A 57 -4.81 -8.14 -0.67
CA PRO A 57 -3.81 -9.20 -0.91
C PRO A 57 -4.42 -10.53 -1.38
N LEU A 58 -5.63 -10.86 -0.91
CA LEU A 58 -6.35 -12.07 -1.32
C LEU A 58 -6.73 -12.07 -2.80
N ASP A 59 -7.09 -10.90 -3.35
CA ASP A 59 -7.45 -10.77 -4.77
C ASP A 59 -6.19 -10.78 -5.65
N LEU A 60 -5.12 -10.14 -5.18
CA LEU A 60 -3.80 -10.18 -5.83
C LEU A 60 -3.27 -11.62 -5.91
N SER A 61 -3.39 -12.40 -4.84
CA SER A 61 -2.96 -13.79 -4.78
C SER A 61 -3.65 -14.71 -5.79
N LYS A 62 -4.83 -14.35 -6.31
CA LYS A 62 -5.58 -15.19 -7.26
C LYS A 62 -5.18 -14.94 -8.71
N ASN A 63 -5.00 -13.67 -9.07
CA ASN A 63 -4.94 -13.26 -10.48
C ASN A 63 -3.69 -12.46 -10.85
N THR A 64 -2.81 -12.16 -9.89
CA THR A 64 -1.62 -11.33 -10.13
C THR A 64 -0.37 -12.16 -9.89
N TYR A 65 0.52 -12.19 -10.88
CA TYR A 65 1.67 -13.09 -10.90
C TYR A 65 2.95 -12.38 -11.34
N LEU A 66 4.10 -12.83 -10.82
CA LEU A 66 5.43 -12.46 -11.31
C LEU A 66 6.16 -13.72 -11.81
N CYS A 67 6.84 -13.62 -12.94
CA CYS A 67 7.63 -14.73 -13.47
C CYS A 67 8.98 -14.85 -12.73
N THR A 68 9.68 -15.97 -12.91
CA THR A 68 10.99 -16.25 -12.29
C THR A 68 12.03 -15.16 -12.52
N ASN A 69 11.99 -14.46 -13.66
CA ASN A 69 13.01 -13.47 -14.04
C ASN A 69 13.04 -12.25 -13.12
N HIS A 70 12.01 -12.04 -12.30
CA HIS A 70 11.95 -10.91 -11.36
C HIS A 70 12.54 -11.21 -10.00
N PHE A 71 13.04 -12.43 -9.77
CA PHE A 71 13.62 -12.86 -8.50
C PHE A 71 15.08 -13.26 -8.72
N GLU A 72 15.95 -12.85 -7.80
CA GLU A 72 17.32 -13.37 -7.73
C GLU A 72 17.35 -14.87 -7.45
N ASP A 73 18.39 -15.54 -7.91
CA ASP A 73 18.58 -16.97 -7.70
C ASP A 73 18.62 -17.35 -6.22
N SER A 74 19.17 -16.48 -5.37
CA SER A 74 19.21 -16.61 -3.91
C SER A 74 17.82 -16.75 -3.26
N ASN A 75 16.77 -16.25 -3.93
CA ASN A 75 15.39 -16.30 -3.43
C ASN A 75 14.68 -17.63 -3.69
N PHE A 76 15.33 -18.57 -4.38
CA PHE A 76 14.75 -19.89 -4.64
C PHE A 76 15.31 -20.94 -3.69
N SER A 77 14.43 -21.75 -3.10
CA SER A 77 14.85 -22.91 -2.30
C SER A 77 15.28 -24.10 -3.14
N ASN A 78 15.03 -24.06 -4.46
CA ASN A 78 15.31 -25.16 -5.39
C ASN A 78 16.00 -24.70 -6.68
N ILE A 79 17.09 -23.94 -6.52
CA ILE A 79 17.91 -23.37 -7.62
C ILE A 79 18.36 -24.43 -8.62
N LYS A 80 18.84 -25.59 -8.14
CA LYS A 80 19.34 -26.70 -8.98
C LYS A 80 18.25 -27.42 -9.80
N ASN A 81 16.98 -27.10 -9.54
CA ASN A 81 15.81 -27.69 -10.19
C ASN A 81 15.12 -26.62 -11.05
N LYS A 82 13.78 -26.66 -11.13
CA LYS A 82 12.94 -25.82 -12.01
C LYS A 82 12.72 -24.38 -11.51
N LYS A 83 13.44 -23.92 -10.46
CA LYS A 83 13.22 -22.61 -9.80
C LYS A 83 11.73 -22.29 -9.61
N ASN A 84 10.98 -23.24 -9.04
CA ASN A 84 9.52 -23.14 -8.89
C ASN A 84 9.06 -22.98 -7.43
N ARG A 85 10.00 -22.77 -6.49
CA ARG A 85 9.71 -22.52 -5.08
C ARG A 85 10.54 -21.36 -4.56
N LEU A 86 9.86 -20.34 -4.06
CA LEU A 86 10.48 -19.19 -3.40
C LEU A 86 10.68 -19.48 -1.91
N THR A 87 11.71 -18.87 -1.33
CA THR A 87 11.92 -18.85 0.12
C THR A 87 10.85 -17.98 0.80
N PRO A 88 10.65 -18.12 2.13
CA PRO A 88 9.71 -17.28 2.87
C PRO A 88 10.07 -15.78 2.84
N THR A 89 11.35 -15.46 2.70
CA THR A 89 11.87 -14.09 2.65
C THR A 89 11.99 -13.53 1.24
N ALA A 90 11.73 -14.33 0.20
CA ALA A 90 11.87 -13.92 -1.18
C ALA A 90 11.01 -12.70 -1.52
N VAL A 91 11.66 -11.73 -2.15
CA VAL A 91 11.07 -10.52 -2.73
C VAL A 91 11.57 -10.36 -4.16
N PRO A 92 10.72 -9.88 -5.09
CA PRO A 92 11.16 -9.64 -6.46
C PRO A 92 12.01 -8.36 -6.46
N THR A 93 13.20 -8.39 -7.06
CA THR A 93 14.14 -7.25 -7.06
C THR A 93 14.56 -6.86 -8.48
N ILE A 94 14.35 -7.75 -9.45
CA ILE A 94 14.83 -7.56 -10.83
C ILE A 94 13.70 -6.94 -11.66
N PHE A 95 13.71 -5.62 -11.77
CA PHE A 95 12.83 -4.85 -12.66
C PHE A 95 13.67 -3.84 -13.41
N THR A 96 13.71 -3.95 -14.74
CA THR A 96 14.48 -3.04 -15.58
C THR A 96 13.72 -1.73 -15.73
N LYS A 97 13.93 -0.78 -14.82
CA LYS A 97 13.62 0.63 -15.10
C LYS A 97 14.71 1.14 -16.04
N SER A 98 14.45 1.12 -17.35
CA SER A 98 15.29 1.77 -18.36
C SER A 98 16.75 1.28 -18.44
N GLY A 99 16.97 0.12 -19.06
CA GLY A 99 18.23 -0.17 -19.79
C GLY A 99 19.56 -0.24 -19.03
N ILE A 100 19.62 -0.12 -17.70
CA ILE A 100 20.88 -0.30 -16.96
C ILE A 100 20.87 -1.68 -16.27
N PRO A 101 21.79 -2.59 -16.61
CA PRO A 101 22.01 -3.81 -15.83
C PRO A 101 22.61 -3.39 -14.50
N HIS A 102 21.82 -3.41 -13.43
CA HIS A 102 22.33 -3.13 -12.09
C HIS A 102 23.23 -4.29 -11.67
N LEU A 103 24.54 -4.14 -11.86
CA LEU A 103 25.53 -4.94 -11.16
C LEU A 103 25.29 -4.78 -9.65
N GLY A 104 25.32 -5.89 -8.95
CA GLY A 104 25.06 -5.95 -7.51
C GLY A 104 26.07 -5.12 -6.73
N THR A 105 25.57 -4.17 -5.94
CA THR A 105 26.31 -3.60 -4.82
C THR A 105 25.38 -3.45 -3.64
N ALA A 106 25.69 -4.19 -2.58
CA ALA A 106 25.08 -4.05 -1.27
C ALA A 106 25.43 -2.67 -0.69
N THR A 107 24.50 -1.73 -0.77
CA THR A 107 24.55 -0.51 0.04
C THR A 107 23.18 -0.30 0.68
N ASN A 108 23.13 -0.39 2.02
CA ASN A 108 21.94 -0.20 2.86
C ASN A 108 21.53 1.28 2.94
N GLN A 109 21.22 1.89 1.80
CA GLN A 109 20.51 3.16 1.70
C GLN A 109 19.28 2.90 0.84
N PRO A 110 18.05 3.10 1.33
CA PRO A 110 16.87 2.95 0.49
C PRO A 110 16.92 4.04 -0.60
N ILE A 111 17.28 3.63 -1.82
CA ILE A 111 17.20 4.50 -3.00
C ILE A 111 15.70 4.66 -3.30
N LEU A 112 15.07 5.62 -2.65
CA LEU A 112 13.72 6.08 -2.99
C LEU A 112 13.84 6.83 -4.31
N ASP A 113 13.29 6.24 -5.36
CA ASP A 113 13.13 6.86 -6.67
C ASP A 113 12.50 8.27 -6.47
N PRO A 114 13.09 9.38 -6.99
CA PRO A 114 12.60 10.74 -6.72
C PRO A 114 11.12 10.93 -7.06
N GLY A 115 10.59 10.17 -8.03
CA GLY A 115 9.16 10.17 -8.36
C GLY A 115 8.26 9.61 -7.25
N MET A 116 8.73 8.64 -6.47
CA MET A 116 7.99 8.03 -5.35
C MET A 116 7.96 8.98 -4.14
N GLU A 117 9.09 9.60 -3.81
CA GLU A 117 9.19 10.58 -2.74
C GLU A 117 8.29 11.79 -3.05
N ASN A 118 8.29 12.26 -4.30
CA ASN A 118 7.40 13.35 -4.73
C ASN A 118 5.91 13.00 -4.65
N ASN A 119 5.51 11.77 -5.01
CA ASN A 119 4.12 11.33 -4.90
C ASN A 119 3.67 11.15 -3.44
N MET A 120 4.53 10.57 -2.60
CA MET A 120 4.28 10.43 -1.16
C MET A 120 4.18 11.79 -0.48
N LYS A 121 5.14 12.68 -0.78
CA LYS A 121 5.16 14.06 -0.31
C LYS A 121 3.89 14.81 -0.71
N LYS A 122 3.47 14.73 -1.98
CA LYS A 122 2.21 15.35 -2.46
C LYS A 122 0.97 14.83 -1.71
N ARG A 123 0.96 13.55 -1.34
CA ARG A 123 -0.15 12.93 -0.60
C ARG A 123 -0.16 13.39 0.86
N LEU A 124 1.00 13.42 1.50
CA LEU A 124 1.19 13.94 2.86
C LEU A 124 0.89 15.43 2.96
N GLU A 125 1.29 16.23 1.96
CA GLU A 125 0.98 17.66 1.88
C GLU A 125 -0.53 17.90 1.79
N LYS A 126 -1.24 17.08 1.00
CA LYS A 126 -2.70 17.15 0.91
C LYS A 126 -3.39 16.77 2.23
N GLU A 127 -2.89 15.76 2.92
CA GLU A 127 -3.37 15.37 4.26
C GLU A 127 -3.07 16.45 5.30
N LEU A 128 -1.89 17.06 5.24
CA LEU A 128 -1.50 18.18 6.10
C LEU A 128 -2.41 19.40 5.88
N GLU A 129 -2.69 19.76 4.63
CA GLU A 129 -3.60 20.87 4.31
C GLU A 129 -5.01 20.60 4.84
N LYS A 130 -5.49 19.36 4.72
CA LYS A 130 -6.79 18.94 5.28
C LYS A 130 -6.79 19.07 6.80
N ALA A 131 -5.75 18.57 7.48
CA ALA A 131 -5.62 18.65 8.93
C ALA A 131 -5.56 20.11 9.43
N LEU A 132 -4.88 21.00 8.71
CA LEU A 132 -4.83 22.44 9.03
C LEU A 132 -6.22 23.08 8.92
N LYS A 133 -6.99 22.76 7.87
CA LYS A 133 -8.38 23.25 7.73
C LYS A 133 -9.28 22.76 8.87
N GLU A 134 -9.16 21.49 9.25
CA GLU A 134 -9.88 20.93 10.41
C GLU A 134 -9.48 21.62 11.71
N ASN A 135 -8.19 21.92 11.91
CA ASN A 135 -7.71 22.64 13.10
C ASN A 135 -8.31 24.05 13.20
N GLU A 136 -8.42 24.77 12.09
CA GLU A 136 -9.07 26.09 12.06
C GLU A 136 -10.57 26.03 12.39
N ILE A 137 -11.27 24.99 11.93
CA ILE A 137 -12.67 24.74 12.32
C ILE A 137 -12.75 24.50 13.82
N LEU A 138 -11.87 23.66 14.37
CA LEU A 138 -11.82 23.37 15.81
C LEU A 138 -11.52 24.62 16.64
N LYS A 139 -10.62 25.50 16.20
CA LYS A 139 -10.37 26.79 16.86
C LYS A 139 -11.62 27.66 16.91
N LYS A 140 -12.37 27.77 15.82
CA LYS A 140 -13.63 28.53 15.76
C LYS A 140 -14.68 27.93 16.70
N MET A 141 -14.81 26.60 16.71
CA MET A 141 -15.72 25.89 17.63
C MET A 141 -15.34 26.13 19.10
N ASN A 142 -14.05 26.03 19.44
CA ASN A 142 -13.56 26.29 20.80
C ASN A 142 -13.81 27.73 21.25
N LYS A 143 -13.67 28.72 20.35
CA LYS A 143 -14.03 30.11 20.64
C LYS A 143 -15.53 30.25 20.93
N LYS A 144 -16.39 29.58 20.13
CA LYS A 144 -17.85 29.56 20.34
C LYS A 144 -18.22 28.89 21.67
N LEU A 145 -17.58 27.77 22.00
CA LEU A 145 -17.75 27.07 23.28
C LEU A 145 -17.37 27.95 24.46
N LYS A 146 -16.23 28.64 24.42
CA LYS A 146 -15.85 29.60 25.46
C LYS A 146 -16.90 30.69 25.67
N LEU A 147 -17.45 31.24 24.58
CA LEU A 147 -18.49 32.26 24.65
C LEU A 147 -19.81 31.71 25.24
N LEU A 148 -20.21 30.51 24.85
CA LEU A 148 -21.40 29.84 25.38
C LEU A 148 -21.24 29.53 26.88
N ASN A 149 -20.10 29.00 27.29
CA ASN A 149 -19.81 28.74 28.71
C ASN A 149 -19.87 30.03 29.54
N ALA A 150 -19.34 31.14 29.04
CA ALA A 150 -19.46 32.43 29.71
C ALA A 150 -20.93 32.90 29.83
N LYS A 151 -21.77 32.64 28.82
CA LYS A 151 -23.21 32.95 28.88
C LYS A 151 -23.93 32.09 29.92
N VAL A 152 -23.66 30.79 29.95
CA VAL A 152 -24.22 29.86 30.94
C VAL A 152 -23.87 30.32 32.36
N GLN A 153 -22.61 30.62 32.63
CA GLN A 153 -22.17 31.11 33.95
C GLN A 153 -22.89 32.41 34.35
N ARG A 154 -23.13 33.34 33.42
CA ARG A 154 -23.87 34.58 33.71
C ARG A 154 -25.33 34.29 34.07
N LEU A 155 -25.98 33.36 33.37
CA LEU A 155 -27.36 32.96 33.66
C LEU A 155 -27.46 32.28 35.03
N GLU A 156 -26.53 31.39 35.36
CA GLU A 156 -26.47 30.74 36.67
C GLU A 156 -26.28 31.75 37.81
N ARG A 157 -25.42 32.77 37.63
CA ARG A 157 -25.23 33.84 38.63
C ARG A 157 -26.50 34.67 38.82
N ARG A 158 -27.19 35.04 37.73
CA ARG A 158 -28.46 35.77 37.79
C ARG A 158 -29.55 34.95 38.49
N SER A 159 -29.64 33.66 38.17
CA SER A 159 -30.59 32.74 38.81
C SER A 159 -30.33 32.63 40.31
N ARG A 160 -29.07 32.45 40.72
CA ARG A 160 -28.67 32.43 42.14
C ARG A 160 -29.02 33.72 42.89
N HIS A 161 -28.75 34.88 42.28
CA HIS A 161 -29.10 36.17 42.89
C HIS A 161 -30.63 36.35 43.01
N SER A 162 -31.39 36.02 41.96
CA SER A 162 -32.85 36.08 42.00
C SER A 162 -33.46 35.11 43.03
N ALA A 163 -32.86 33.93 43.22
CA ALA A 163 -33.27 32.98 44.26
C ALA A 163 -32.95 33.51 45.67
N TYR A 164 -31.84 34.22 45.86
CA TYR A 164 -31.50 34.88 47.13
C TYR A 164 -32.48 36.00 47.49
N LEU A 165 -32.81 36.89 46.54
CA LEU A 165 -33.72 38.01 46.79
C LEU A 165 -35.16 37.57 47.10
N ARG A 166 -35.62 36.42 46.60
CA ARG A 166 -36.95 35.87 46.89
C ARG A 166 -37.08 35.23 48.28
N ARG A 167 -36.00 35.18 49.06
CA ARG A 167 -35.93 34.52 50.36
C ARG A 167 -36.09 35.49 51.54
N PHE A 168 -36.21 36.78 51.25
CA PHE A 168 -36.55 37.87 52.17
C PHE A 168 -37.84 38.52 51.67
#